data_AF-A0YUT2-F1
#
_entry.id   AF-A0YUT2-F1
#
_cell.length_a   1.000
_cell.length_b   1.000
_cell.length_c   1.000
_cell.angle_alpha   90.00
_cell.angle_beta   90.00
_cell.angle_gamma   90.00
#
_symmetry.space_group_name_H-M   'P 1'
#
loop_
_entity.id
_entity.type
_entity.pdbx_description
1 polymer ?
#
loop_
_entity_poly.entity_id
_entity_poly.type
_entity_poly.pdbx_seq_one_letter_code
_entity_poly.pdbx_strand_id
1 'polypeptide(L)'
;MDTSYIQKSTGFSEGIVNAVIDSFIKFIQLELRSGNEVKIPDFGVFYSKELPERQSRNPRTGESIIAKPKTKPKFRFYDSFEKMIQDNPQVFNQPDSQPLPSLKQTAPPPVPPIPPVPPVPSKTWHIASSDGKTEKALQSELKDKITPDTLVWSEGMEGWKAAKDVAELSYLLQAA
;
A
#
# COMPACT_ATOMS: atom_id res chain seq x y z
N MET A 1 13.89 9.66 -21.36
CA MET A 1 12.44 9.46 -21.20
C MET A 1 11.79 10.82 -21.28
N ASP A 2 10.63 10.95 -21.93
CA ASP A 2 9.87 12.20 -21.83
C ASP A 2 9.23 12.27 -20.44
N THR A 3 9.71 13.19 -19.61
CA THR A 3 9.20 13.42 -18.24
C THR A 3 8.37 14.70 -18.16
N SER A 4 8.04 15.32 -19.30
CA SER A 4 7.40 16.65 -19.36
C SER A 4 6.05 16.66 -18.64
N TYR A 5 5.27 15.59 -18.79
CA TYR A 5 3.97 15.47 -18.13
C TYR A 5 4.11 15.49 -16.60
N ILE A 6 5.04 14.69 -16.05
CA ILE A 6 5.25 14.58 -14.60
C ILE A 6 5.80 15.89 -14.04
N GLN A 7 6.73 16.53 -14.74
CA GLN A 7 7.27 17.84 -14.33
C GLN A 7 6.17 18.91 -14.28
N LYS A 8 5.30 18.97 -15.31
CA LYS A 8 4.21 19.95 -15.36
C LYS A 8 3.13 19.70 -14.30
N SER A 9 2.80 18.44 -14.01
CA SER A 9 1.76 18.11 -13.04
C SER A 9 2.23 18.23 -11.59
N THR A 10 3.50 17.95 -11.30
CA THR A 10 4.06 17.96 -9.94
C THR A 10 4.84 19.23 -9.60
N GLY A 11 5.32 19.97 -10.60
CA GLY A 11 6.21 21.12 -10.41
C GLY A 11 7.65 20.76 -10.06
N PHE A 12 8.01 19.47 -10.03
CA PHE A 12 9.38 19.06 -9.73
C PHE A 12 10.32 19.26 -10.91
N SER A 13 11.58 19.57 -10.58
CA SER A 13 12.65 19.65 -11.58
C SER A 13 12.93 18.30 -12.22
N GLU A 14 13.40 18.32 -13.47
CA GLU A 14 13.78 17.12 -14.22
C GLU A 14 14.73 16.20 -13.43
N GLY A 15 15.72 16.76 -12.74
CA GLY A 15 16.68 15.99 -11.95
C GLY A 15 16.02 15.17 -10.83
N ILE A 16 15.05 15.77 -10.13
CA ILE A 16 14.29 15.07 -9.08
C ILE A 16 13.41 13.99 -9.68
N VAL A 17 12.70 14.29 -10.78
CA VAL A 17 11.81 13.32 -11.44
C VAL A 17 12.59 12.10 -11.92
N ASN A 18 13.76 12.31 -12.55
CA ASN A 18 14.63 11.20 -12.97
C ASN A 18 15.11 10.38 -11.76
N ALA A 19 15.53 11.03 -10.68
CA ALA A 19 15.97 10.32 -9.47
C ALA A 19 14.86 9.46 -8.84
N VAL A 20 13.61 9.94 -8.86
CA VAL A 20 12.44 9.18 -8.39
C VAL A 20 12.18 7.98 -9.27
N ILE A 21 12.17 8.16 -10.60
CA ILE A 21 11.97 7.06 -11.57
C ILE A 21 13.06 6.00 -11.41
N ASP A 22 14.32 6.41 -11.31
CA ASP A 22 15.45 5.50 -11.11
C ASP A 22 15.33 4.73 -9.80
N SER A 23 14.93 5.41 -8.73
CA SER A 23 14.72 4.77 -7.41
C SER A 23 13.57 3.77 -7.45
N PHE A 24 12.48 4.11 -8.14
CA PHE A 24 11.35 3.22 -8.35
C PHE A 24 11.70 1.96 -9.16
N ILE A 25 12.48 2.12 -10.24
CA ILE A 25 12.98 0.98 -11.02
C ILE A 25 13.87 0.07 -10.15
N LYS A 26 14.77 0.65 -9.35
CA LYS A 26 15.61 -0.10 -8.41
C LYS A 26 14.79 -0.84 -7.36
N PHE A 27 13.76 -0.20 -6.82
CA PHE A 27 12.84 -0.82 -5.87
C PHE A 27 12.18 -2.07 -6.47
N ILE A 28 11.62 -1.98 -7.69
CA ILE A 28 11.04 -3.14 -8.38
C ILE A 28 12.08 -4.24 -8.58
N GLN A 29 13.32 -3.89 -8.97
CA GLN A 29 14.39 -4.89 -9.14
C GLN A 29 14.71 -5.65 -7.85
N LEU A 30 14.74 -4.95 -6.71
CA LEU A 30 15.01 -5.54 -5.40
C LEU A 30 13.90 -6.48 -4.95
N GLU A 31 12.64 -6.05 -5.08
CA GLU A 31 11.47 -6.87 -4.73
C GLU A 31 11.40 -8.14 -5.59
N LEU A 32 11.55 -8.00 -6.91
CA LEU A 32 11.49 -9.13 -7.83
C LEU A 32 12.65 -10.11 -7.65
N ARG A 33 13.84 -9.63 -7.26
CA ARG A 33 14.98 -10.49 -6.92
C ARG A 33 14.70 -11.31 -5.65
N SER A 34 13.97 -10.73 -4.71
CA SER A 34 13.58 -11.38 -3.46
C SER A 34 12.43 -12.39 -3.64
N GLY A 35 11.85 -12.46 -4.85
CA GLY A 35 10.70 -13.32 -5.16
C GLY A 35 9.35 -12.69 -4.82
N ASN A 36 9.34 -11.42 -4.37
CA ASN A 36 8.12 -10.70 -4.04
C ASN A 36 7.41 -10.18 -5.29
N GLU A 37 6.14 -9.84 -5.14
CA GLU A 37 5.34 -9.16 -6.15
C GLU A 37 5.13 -7.70 -5.77
N VAL A 38 5.27 -6.78 -6.74
CA VAL A 38 4.98 -5.35 -6.55
C VAL A 38 3.63 -5.05 -7.19
N LYS A 39 2.63 -4.82 -6.36
CA LYS A 39 1.26 -4.48 -6.77
C LYS A 39 1.07 -2.98 -6.72
N ILE A 40 0.66 -2.40 -7.84
CA ILE A 40 0.33 -0.98 -7.96
C ILE A 40 -1.18 -0.91 -8.17
N PRO A 41 -1.94 -0.39 -7.19
CA PRO A 41 -3.39 -0.23 -7.30
C PRO A 41 -3.78 0.46 -8.61
N ASP A 42 -4.86 -0.01 -9.21
CA ASP A 42 -5.43 0.54 -10.45
C ASP A 42 -4.48 0.60 -11.66
N PHE A 43 -3.33 -0.07 -11.58
CA PHE A 43 -2.34 -0.09 -12.64
C PHE A 43 -1.96 -1.52 -13.03
N GLY A 44 -1.40 -2.29 -12.10
CA GLY A 44 -0.96 -3.63 -12.40
C GLY A 44 -0.03 -4.24 -11.36
N VAL A 45 0.60 -5.35 -11.73
CA VAL A 45 1.49 -6.12 -10.86
C VAL A 45 2.75 -6.56 -11.58
N PHE A 46 3.88 -6.29 -10.96
CA PHE A 46 5.17 -6.89 -11.29
C PHE A 46 5.35 -8.16 -10.48
N TYR A 47 5.71 -9.25 -11.15
CA TYR A 47 5.96 -10.53 -10.50
C TYR A 47 7.14 -11.23 -11.15
N SER A 48 7.84 -12.05 -10.37
CA SER A 48 8.91 -12.89 -10.87
C SER A 48 8.29 -14.20 -11.36
N LYS A 49 8.72 -14.68 -12.54
CA LYS A 49 8.31 -15.99 -13.05
C LYS A 49 9.53 -16.87 -13.23
N GLU A 50 9.56 -17.97 -12.48
CA GLU A 50 10.54 -19.02 -12.65
C GLU A 50 10.24 -19.79 -13.94
N LEU A 51 11.23 -19.86 -14.82
CA LEU A 51 11.22 -20.75 -15.96
C LEU A 51 12.05 -21.97 -15.58
N PRO A 52 11.43 -23.16 -15.45
CA PRO A 52 12.14 -24.37 -15.11
C PRO A 52 13.08 -24.78 -16.26
N GLU A 53 14.00 -25.68 -15.95
CA GLU A 53 14.82 -26.31 -16.97
C GLU A 53 13.91 -27.00 -18.00
N ARG A 54 14.15 -26.71 -19.28
CA ARG A 54 13.42 -27.35 -20.37
C ARG A 54 14.32 -27.57 -21.57
N GLN A 55 14.06 -28.65 -22.29
CA GLN A 55 14.67 -28.86 -23.60
C GLN A 55 14.14 -27.77 -24.53
N SER A 56 15.05 -26.96 -25.07
CA SER A 56 14.76 -25.94 -26.06
C SER A 56 15.48 -26.32 -27.36
N ARG A 57 14.96 -25.90 -28.50
CA ARG A 57 15.60 -26.16 -29.79
C ARG A 57 16.33 -24.92 -30.24
N ASN A 58 17.57 -25.05 -30.72
CA ASN A 58 18.25 -23.95 -31.37
C ASN A 58 17.48 -23.61 -32.66
N PRO A 59 16.92 -22.39 -32.81
CA PRO A 59 16.15 -22.03 -34.01
C PRO A 59 16.97 -22.12 -35.29
N ARG A 60 18.30 -22.00 -35.19
CA ARG A 60 19.22 -21.97 -36.33
C ARG A 60 19.73 -23.35 -36.74
N THR A 61 19.97 -24.27 -35.80
CA THR A 61 20.59 -25.58 -36.08
C THR A 61 19.68 -26.78 -35.81
N GLY A 62 18.55 -26.57 -35.11
CA GLY A 62 17.62 -27.64 -34.79
C GLY A 62 18.07 -28.58 -33.67
N GLU A 63 19.27 -28.39 -33.12
CA GLU A 63 19.81 -29.17 -32.00
C GLU A 63 19.07 -28.85 -30.70
N SER A 64 18.90 -29.88 -29.86
CA SER A 64 18.33 -29.73 -28.52
C SER A 64 19.36 -29.12 -27.58
N ILE A 65 19.09 -27.90 -27.12
CA ILE A 65 19.85 -27.21 -26.08
C ILE A 65 19.07 -27.25 -24.76
N ILE A 66 19.75 -27.57 -23.66
CA ILE A 66 19.15 -27.51 -22.33
C ILE A 66 19.09 -26.04 -21.91
N ALA A 67 17.88 -25.50 -21.79
CA ALA A 67 17.69 -24.16 -21.27
C ALA A 67 17.70 -24.22 -19.74
N LYS A 68 18.80 -23.75 -19.13
CA LYS A 68 18.95 -23.65 -17.68
C LYS A 68 17.77 -22.91 -17.02
N PRO A 69 17.42 -23.24 -15.77
CA PRO A 69 16.36 -22.55 -15.05
C PRO A 69 16.71 -21.07 -14.88
N LYS A 70 15.74 -20.19 -15.09
CA LYS A 70 15.92 -18.73 -15.02
C LYS A 70 14.67 -18.05 -14.50
N THR A 71 14.85 -17.09 -13.62
CA THR A 71 13.76 -16.19 -13.18
C THR A 71 13.68 -15.00 -14.12
N LYS A 72 12.49 -14.72 -14.64
CA LYS A 72 12.24 -13.54 -15.48
C LYS A 72 11.21 -12.62 -14.84
N PRO A 73 11.43 -11.29 -14.85
CA PRO A 73 10.39 -10.35 -14.45
C PRO A 73 9.26 -10.40 -15.49
N LYS A 74 8.03 -10.36 -15.00
CA LYS A 74 6.82 -10.17 -15.80
C LYS A 74 5.98 -9.06 -15.19
N PHE A 75 5.23 -8.40 -16.05
CA PHE A 75 4.27 -7.39 -15.65
C PHE A 75 2.91 -7.71 -16.27
N ARG A 76 1.84 -7.49 -15.50
CA ARG A 76 0.46 -7.66 -15.94
C ARG A 76 -0.33 -6.41 -15.54
N PHE A 77 -1.05 -5.81 -16.47
CA PHE A 77 -1.99 -4.73 -16.18
C PHE A 77 -3.24 -5.27 -15.50
N TYR A 78 -3.90 -4.42 -14.73
CA TYR A 78 -5.25 -4.71 -14.26
C TYR A 78 -6.27 -4.36 -15.34
N ASP A 79 -7.37 -5.10 -15.36
CA ASP A 79 -8.50 -4.86 -16.27
C ASP A 79 -9.06 -3.44 -16.12
N SER A 80 -9.03 -2.87 -14.90
CA SER A 80 -9.41 -1.46 -14.66
C SER A 80 -8.57 -0.47 -15.46
N PHE A 81 -7.25 -0.69 -15.49
CA PHE A 81 -6.33 0.14 -16.27
C PHE A 81 -6.53 -0.03 -17.77
N GLU A 82 -6.75 -1.26 -18.25
CA GLU A 82 -7.01 -1.53 -19.67
C GLU A 82 -8.30 -0.86 -20.15
N LYS A 83 -9.36 -0.88 -19.33
CA LYS A 83 -10.63 -0.20 -19.60
C LYS A 83 -10.48 1.32 -19.64
N MET A 84 -9.75 1.91 -18.69
CA MET A 84 -9.47 3.36 -18.68
C MET A 84 -8.76 3.86 -19.94
N ILE A 85 -8.03 3.00 -20.66
CA ILE A 85 -7.38 3.35 -21.92
C ILE A 85 -8.33 3.22 -23.11
N GLN A 86 -9.24 2.23 -23.08
CA GLN A 86 -10.15 1.93 -24.19
C GLN A 86 -11.39 2.84 -24.19
N ASP A 87 -11.87 3.23 -23.01
CA ASP A 87 -12.96 4.18 -22.85
C ASP A 87 -12.40 5.61 -23.02
N ASN A 88 -12.95 6.35 -23.99
CA ASN A 88 -12.54 7.69 -24.45
C ASN A 88 -12.03 8.65 -23.32
N PRO A 89 -10.81 9.22 -23.41
CA PRO A 89 -10.08 9.85 -22.29
C PRO A 89 -10.56 11.25 -21.86
N GLN A 90 -11.80 11.66 -22.15
CA GLN A 90 -12.30 12.99 -21.76
C GLN A 90 -12.85 13.07 -20.33
N VAL A 91 -12.68 12.03 -19.51
CA VAL A 91 -13.08 12.03 -18.09
C VAL A 91 -11.86 12.16 -17.18
N PHE A 92 -11.04 13.20 -17.40
CA PHE A 92 -10.06 13.64 -16.40
C PHE A 92 -9.95 15.17 -16.30
N ASN A 93 -11.02 15.88 -16.67
CA ASN A 93 -11.12 17.33 -16.50
C ASN A 93 -12.33 17.68 -15.62
N GLN A 94 -12.28 17.30 -14.33
CA GLN A 94 -12.99 18.00 -13.28
C GLN A 94 -12.35 17.76 -11.89
N PRO A 95 -11.91 18.82 -11.18
CA PRO A 95 -11.81 18.79 -9.74
C PRO A 95 -13.23 18.86 -9.17
N ASP A 96 -13.89 17.71 -8.98
CA ASP A 96 -15.24 17.67 -8.43
C ASP A 96 -15.24 17.89 -6.92
N SER A 97 -15.28 19.17 -6.57
CA SER A 97 -16.08 19.64 -5.46
C SER A 97 -17.57 19.56 -5.86
N GLN A 98 -18.19 18.39 -5.75
CA GLN A 98 -19.65 18.29 -5.61
C GLN A 98 -20.03 17.27 -4.51
N PRO A 99 -21.06 17.59 -3.69
CA PRO A 99 -21.49 16.75 -2.57
C PRO A 99 -22.08 15.44 -3.06
N LEU A 100 -21.83 14.35 -2.32
CA LEU A 100 -22.39 13.03 -2.62
C LEU A 100 -23.92 13.11 -2.84
N PRO A 101 -24.46 12.56 -3.94
CA PRO A 101 -25.88 12.28 -4.02
C PRO A 101 -26.26 11.22 -2.98
N SER A 102 -27.26 11.50 -2.16
CA SER A 102 -27.85 10.50 -1.25
C SER A 102 -28.49 9.39 -2.08
N LEU A 103 -27.81 8.26 -2.22
CA LEU A 103 -28.40 7.04 -2.74
C LEU A 103 -29.53 6.62 -1.81
N LYS A 104 -30.76 6.61 -2.31
CA LYS A 104 -31.87 5.89 -1.65
C LYS A 104 -31.43 4.43 -1.50
N GLN A 105 -31.20 3.98 -0.26
CA GLN A 105 -30.95 2.58 0.06
C GLN A 105 -32.13 1.74 -0.45
N THR A 106 -31.92 1.02 -1.54
CA THR A 106 -32.69 -0.19 -1.83
C THR A 106 -31.90 -1.36 -1.26
N ALA A 107 -32.54 -2.15 -0.39
CA ALA A 107 -31.90 -3.25 0.30
C ALA A 107 -31.30 -4.26 -0.70
N PRO A 108 -30.01 -4.64 -0.56
CA PRO A 108 -29.42 -5.69 -1.37
C PRO A 108 -30.02 -7.07 -1.01
N PRO A 109 -30.11 -8.02 -1.96
CA PRO A 109 -30.54 -9.39 -1.70
C PRO A 109 -29.61 -10.09 -0.70
N PRO A 110 -30.07 -11.13 0.02
CA PRO A 110 -29.27 -11.80 1.05
C PRO A 110 -28.06 -12.50 0.42
N VAL A 111 -26.86 -12.01 0.76
CA VAL A 111 -25.57 -12.57 0.35
C VAL A 111 -25.26 -13.79 1.23
N PRO A 112 -24.81 -14.93 0.68
CA PRO A 112 -24.34 -16.07 1.49
C PRO A 112 -23.18 -15.64 2.42
N PRO A 113 -23.02 -16.27 3.60
CA PRO A 113 -22.02 -15.83 4.58
C PRO A 113 -20.60 -15.98 4.00
N ILE A 114 -19.92 -14.85 3.83
CA ILE A 114 -18.49 -14.77 3.48
C ILE A 114 -17.69 -15.08 4.76
N PRO A 115 -16.68 -15.98 4.73
CA PRO A 115 -15.81 -16.20 5.88
C PRO A 115 -15.08 -14.89 6.25
N PRO A 116 -14.93 -14.57 7.55
CA PRO A 116 -14.35 -13.29 7.97
C PRO A 116 -12.88 -13.17 7.52
N VAL A 117 -12.57 -12.10 6.80
CA VAL A 117 -11.20 -11.64 6.61
C VAL A 117 -10.63 -11.32 8.00
N PRO A 118 -9.44 -11.79 8.38
CA PRO A 118 -8.88 -11.50 9.69
C PRO A 118 -8.70 -9.98 9.87
N PRO A 119 -9.11 -9.41 11.01
CA PRO A 119 -8.91 -8.00 11.30
C PRO A 119 -7.40 -7.73 11.45
N VAL A 120 -6.90 -6.64 10.85
CA VAL A 120 -5.63 -6.05 11.32
C VAL A 120 -5.80 -5.76 12.82
N PRO A 121 -4.89 -6.23 13.70
CA PRO A 121 -5.06 -6.05 15.14
C PRO A 121 -4.90 -4.57 15.49
N SER A 122 -6.00 -3.85 15.63
CA SER A 122 -6.04 -2.47 16.11
C SER A 122 -6.11 -2.49 17.64
N LYS A 123 -4.94 -2.44 18.29
CA LYS A 123 -4.85 -2.35 19.76
C LYS A 123 -5.54 -1.07 20.24
N THR A 124 -6.58 -1.24 21.06
CA THR A 124 -7.36 -0.14 21.63
C THR A 124 -6.70 0.31 22.93
N TRP A 125 -6.56 1.62 23.08
CA TRP A 125 -5.95 2.25 24.25
C TRP A 125 -6.96 3.17 24.92
N HIS A 126 -6.94 3.16 26.24
CA HIS A 126 -7.66 4.09 27.10
C HIS A 126 -6.67 5.16 27.55
N ILE A 127 -7.01 6.42 27.35
CA ILE A 127 -6.22 7.57 27.77
C ILE A 127 -7.02 8.36 28.80
N ALA A 128 -6.40 8.72 29.93
CA ALA A 128 -6.98 9.61 30.92
C ALA A 128 -6.27 10.96 30.80
N SER A 129 -7.00 11.94 30.26
CA SER A 129 -6.52 13.32 30.15
C SER A 129 -6.43 13.95 31.54
N SER A 130 -5.58 14.97 31.69
CA SER A 130 -5.38 15.71 32.94
C SER A 130 -6.66 16.31 33.56
N ASP A 131 -7.72 16.45 32.76
CA ASP A 131 -9.05 16.90 33.18
C ASP A 131 -9.92 15.79 33.80
N GLY A 132 -9.38 14.59 34.03
CA GLY A 132 -10.08 13.45 34.62
C GLY A 132 -11.04 12.72 33.67
N LYS A 133 -11.00 13.05 32.37
CA LYS A 133 -11.81 12.40 31.33
C LYS A 133 -11.03 11.26 30.68
N THR A 134 -11.64 10.08 30.63
CA THR A 134 -11.08 8.93 29.92
C THR A 134 -11.65 8.82 28.50
N GLU A 135 -10.79 8.86 27.49
CA GLU A 135 -11.14 8.65 26.08
C GLU A 135 -10.56 7.32 25.59
N LYS A 136 -11.24 6.65 24.66
CA LYS A 136 -10.73 5.42 24.02
C LYS A 136 -10.24 5.81 22.64
N ALA A 137 -9.00 5.48 22.32
CA ALA A 137 -8.37 5.82 21.06
C ALA A 137 -7.63 4.61 20.49
N LEU A 138 -7.59 4.48 19.17
CA LEU A 138 -6.76 3.49 18.52
C LEU A 138 -5.29 3.89 18.65
N GLN A 139 -4.37 2.92 18.65
CA GLN A 139 -2.92 3.21 18.77
C GLN A 139 -2.42 4.26 17.76
N SER A 140 -2.97 4.28 16.55
CA SER A 140 -2.64 5.26 15.51
C SER A 140 -3.08 6.69 15.83
N GLU A 141 -4.08 6.87 16.69
CA GLU A 141 -4.65 8.16 17.08
C GLU A 141 -4.05 8.69 18.39
N LEU A 142 -3.24 7.88 19.07
CA LEU A 142 -2.61 8.26 20.33
C LEU A 142 -1.57 9.36 20.16
N LYS A 143 -0.80 9.34 19.07
CA LYS A 143 0.32 10.27 18.84
C LYS A 143 -0.10 11.74 19.01
N ASP A 144 -1.31 12.08 18.56
CA ASP A 144 -1.82 13.45 18.58
C ASP A 144 -2.58 13.80 19.87
N LYS A 145 -2.86 12.80 20.72
CA LYS A 145 -3.76 12.92 21.90
C LYS A 145 -3.09 12.60 23.24
N ILE A 146 -1.85 12.10 23.26
CA ILE A 146 -1.13 11.76 24.50
C ILE A 146 0.07 12.66 24.74
N THR A 147 0.27 13.03 26.00
CA THR A 147 1.51 13.65 26.51
C THR A 147 2.29 12.64 27.36
N PRO A 148 3.59 12.85 27.63
CA PRO A 148 4.42 11.90 28.40
C PRO A 148 3.85 11.52 29.78
N ASP A 149 3.13 12.44 30.42
CA ASP A 149 2.50 12.26 31.73
C ASP A 149 1.02 11.84 31.64
N THR A 150 0.47 11.65 30.45
CA THR A 150 -0.90 11.13 30.26
C THR A 150 -0.96 9.68 30.71
N LEU A 151 -1.95 9.35 31.55
CA LEU A 151 -2.18 7.97 31.98
C LEU A 151 -2.85 7.19 30.86
N VAL A 152 -2.27 6.06 30.49
CA VAL A 152 -2.72 5.20 29.42
C VAL A 152 -2.86 3.76 29.91
N TRP A 153 -3.86 3.06 29.39
CA TRP A 153 -4.12 1.66 29.71
C TRP A 153 -4.58 0.92 28.47
N SER A 154 -4.12 -0.32 28.27
CA SER A 154 -4.60 -1.19 27.20
C SER A 154 -4.85 -2.59 27.74
N GLU A 155 -5.67 -3.35 27.00
CA GLU A 155 -5.97 -4.73 27.32
C GLU A 155 -4.68 -5.58 27.30
N GLY A 156 -4.31 -6.14 28.46
CA GLY A 156 -3.03 -6.82 28.69
C GLY A 156 -2.04 -6.05 29.59
N MET A 157 -2.34 -4.82 30.00
CA MET A 157 -1.58 -4.09 31.01
C MET A 157 -2.12 -4.32 32.43
N GLU A 158 -1.21 -4.46 33.38
CA GLU A 158 -1.50 -4.65 34.82
C GLU A 158 -2.20 -3.45 35.50
N GLY A 159 -2.31 -2.30 34.81
CA GLY A 159 -2.99 -1.11 35.32
C GLY A 159 -2.62 0.14 34.53
N TRP A 160 -3.23 1.28 34.88
CA TRP A 160 -2.93 2.58 34.29
C TRP A 160 -1.44 2.92 34.47
N LYS A 161 -0.75 3.19 33.38
CA LYS A 161 0.67 3.59 33.37
C LYS A 161 0.81 4.93 32.68
N ALA A 162 1.82 5.72 33.03
CA ALA A 162 2.09 6.94 32.27
C ALA A 162 2.59 6.56 30.88
N ALA A 163 2.23 7.35 29.86
CA ALA A 163 2.59 7.07 28.48
C ALA A 163 4.12 6.94 28.27
N LYS A 164 4.92 7.67 29.06
CA LYS A 164 6.39 7.57 29.08
C LYS A 164 6.94 6.23 29.59
N ASP A 165 6.21 5.54 30.45
CA ASP A 165 6.63 4.27 31.07
C ASP A 165 6.21 3.05 30.23
N VAL A 166 5.51 3.28 29.12
CA VAL A 166 5.07 2.25 28.18
C VAL A 166 6.04 2.18 27.02
N ALA A 167 6.85 1.11 26.97
CA ALA A 167 7.83 0.90 25.91
C ALA A 167 7.22 0.95 24.49
N GLU A 168 5.97 0.49 24.31
CA GLU A 168 5.24 0.54 23.04
C GLU A 168 4.84 1.97 22.60
N LEU A 169 4.67 2.89 23.56
CA LEU A 169 4.27 4.28 23.29
C LEU A 169 5.45 5.25 23.32
N SER A 170 6.60 4.81 23.84
CA SER A 170 7.86 5.57 23.80
C SER A 170 8.22 5.99 22.36
N TYR A 171 7.93 5.17 21.35
CA TYR A 171 8.17 5.51 19.94
C TYR A 171 7.25 6.64 19.45
N LEU A 172 6.01 6.68 19.93
CA LEU A 172 5.05 7.73 19.57
C LEU A 172 5.40 9.07 20.25
N LEU A 173 5.96 9.02 21.46
CA LEU A 173 6.38 10.20 22.24
C LEU A 173 7.75 10.77 21.85
N GLN A 174 8.67 9.96 21.29
CA GLN A 174 10.00 10.42 20.84
C GLN A 174 9.98 11.26 19.57
N ALA A 175 8.88 11.25 18.82
CA ALA A 175 8.73 11.98 17.56
C ALA A 175 8.13 13.38 17.73
N ALA A 176 8.20 13.96 18.94
CA ALA A 176 7.65 15.27 19.32
C ALA A 176 8.74 16.18 19.92
#